data_AF-A0AAU1N072-F1
#
_entry.id   AF-A0AAU1N072-F1
#
_cell.length_a   1.000
_cell.length_b   1.000
_cell.length_c   1.000
_cell.angle_alpha   90.00
_cell.angle_beta   90.00
_cell.angle_gamma   90.00
#
_symmetry.space_group_name_H-M   'P 1'
#
loop_
_entity.id
_entity.type
_entity.pdbx_description
1 polymer ?
#
loop_
_entity_poly.entity_id
_entity_poly.type
_entity_poly.pdbx_seq_one_letter_code
_entity_poly.pdbx_strand_id
1 'polypeptide(L)'
;MRWEIDSSAHPLPAALLAEWHGNPGGTVSDYPNGHTAAPVLSRKLVDETRAAFQPFGTYIPVHVPDGGPDDFCAYIPEVVADCLDHEASSAPDEAGEIERAVFVPDRIPSDAPCFRLTDNKTDVYWNG
;
A
#
# COMPACT_ATOMS: atom_id res chain seq x y z
N MET A 1 3.18 -1.56 -11.01
CA MET A 1 3.54 -0.13 -10.95
C MET A 1 5.07 -0.02 -10.96
N ARG A 2 5.70 0.71 -11.89
CA ARG A 2 7.18 0.70 -12.05
C ARG A 2 7.94 1.45 -10.95
N TRP A 3 7.32 2.47 -10.36
CA TRP A 3 7.91 3.30 -9.30
C TRP A 3 8.02 2.58 -7.94
N GLU A 4 7.19 1.57 -7.69
CA GLU A 4 7.25 0.75 -6.47
C GLU A 4 8.46 -0.18 -6.45
N ILE A 5 8.91 -0.58 -7.64
CA ILE A 5 10.04 -1.50 -7.83
C ILE A 5 11.36 -0.72 -7.83
N ASP A 6 11.41 0.40 -8.56
CA ASP A 6 12.59 1.26 -8.65
C ASP A 6 12.19 2.73 -8.64
N SER A 7 12.11 3.30 -7.43
CA SER A 7 11.81 4.71 -7.23
C SER A 7 12.95 5.64 -7.68
N SER A 8 14.16 5.11 -7.89
CA SER A 8 15.32 5.88 -8.34
C SER A 8 15.30 6.13 -9.85
N ALA A 9 14.87 5.14 -10.63
CA ALA A 9 14.67 5.26 -12.07
C ALA A 9 13.28 5.79 -12.44
N HIS A 10 12.29 5.58 -11.58
CA HIS A 10 10.90 5.96 -11.80
C HIS A 10 10.34 6.68 -10.56
N PRO A 11 10.36 8.02 -10.51
CA PRO A 11 9.88 8.75 -9.35
C PRO A 11 8.38 8.48 -9.10
N LEU A 12 7.96 8.70 -7.84
CA LEU A 12 6.57 8.63 -7.43
C LEU A 12 5.71 9.54 -8.34
N PRO A 13 4.65 9.01 -8.97
CA PRO A 13 3.77 9.83 -9.78
C PRO A 13 2.99 10.83 -8.93
N ALA A 14 2.66 11.98 -9.50
CA ALA A 14 1.85 13.00 -8.82
C ALA A 14 0.39 12.55 -8.58
N ALA A 15 -0.09 11.56 -9.35
CA ALA A 15 -1.36 10.90 -9.17
C ALA A 15 -1.34 9.50 -9.82
N LEU A 16 -2.16 8.59 -9.32
CA LEU A 16 -2.39 7.28 -9.94
C LEU A 16 -3.64 7.31 -10.82
N LEU A 17 -3.57 6.60 -11.94
CA LEU A 17 -4.74 6.30 -12.76
C LEU A 17 -5.29 4.95 -12.33
N ALA A 18 -6.60 4.87 -12.11
CA ALA A 18 -7.29 3.64 -11.75
C ALA A 18 -8.60 3.49 -12.53
N GLU A 19 -9.11 2.27 -12.53
CA GLU A 19 -10.39 1.91 -13.12
C GLU A 19 -11.23 1.17 -12.07
N TRP A 20 -12.55 1.33 -12.12
CA TRP A 20 -13.44 0.57 -11.25
C TRP A 20 -13.52 -0.88 -11.70
N HIS A 21 -13.26 -1.80 -10.79
CA HIS A 21 -13.54 -3.22 -10.95
C HIS A 21 -14.67 -3.64 -10.01
N GLY A 22 -15.61 -4.44 -10.51
CA GLY A 22 -16.77 -4.91 -9.73
C GLY A 22 -18.11 -4.67 -10.42
N ASN A 23 -19.20 -4.74 -9.65
CA ASN A 23 -20.55 -4.57 -10.19
C ASN A 23 -20.87 -3.08 -10.44
N PRO A 24 -21.21 -2.66 -11.67
CA PRO A 24 -21.69 -1.32 -11.95
C PRO A 24 -22.92 -0.98 -11.09
N GLY A 25 -22.79 0.02 -10.21
CA GLY A 25 -23.88 0.48 -9.32
C GLY A 25 -23.86 -0.09 -7.89
N GLY A 26 -22.83 -0.85 -7.51
CA GLY A 26 -22.60 -1.20 -6.11
C GLY A 26 -22.20 0.00 -5.24
N THR A 27 -22.38 -0.11 -3.93
CA THR A 27 -21.88 0.90 -2.98
C THR A 27 -20.35 0.87 -2.96
N VAL A 28 -19.73 2.04 -3.14
CA VAL A 28 -18.27 2.18 -3.06
C VAL A 28 -17.83 2.10 -1.60
N SER A 29 -16.86 1.22 -1.31
CA SER A 29 -16.23 1.07 0.00
C SER A 29 -15.30 2.26 0.30
N ASP A 30 -15.15 2.62 1.57
CA ASP A 30 -14.12 3.57 2.02
C ASP A 30 -12.69 3.01 1.80
N TYR A 31 -12.55 1.70 1.68
CA TYR A 31 -11.34 0.98 1.30
C TYR A 31 -11.64 0.10 0.07
N PRO A 32 -11.58 0.64 -1.16
CA PRO A 32 -12.02 -0.07 -2.35
C PRO A 32 -10.95 -0.96 -3.00
N ASN A 33 -9.72 -0.97 -2.46
CA ASN A 33 -8.63 -1.76 -3.02
C ASN A 33 -8.60 -3.20 -2.43
N GLY A 34 -8.60 -4.20 -3.30
CA GLY A 34 -8.41 -5.62 -2.93
C GLY A 34 -6.95 -6.12 -3.04
N HIS A 35 -6.04 -5.33 -3.59
CA HIS A 35 -4.63 -5.64 -3.76
C HIS A 35 -3.77 -5.00 -2.67
N THR A 36 -2.80 -5.75 -2.20
CA THR A 36 -1.80 -5.41 -1.16
C THR A 36 -0.80 -4.31 -1.51
N ALA A 37 -0.64 -3.90 -2.78
CA ALA A 37 0.53 -3.12 -3.21
C ALA A 37 0.47 -1.61 -2.89
N ALA A 38 -0.75 -1.06 -2.74
CA ALA A 38 -0.94 0.36 -2.41
C ALA A 38 -2.36 0.59 -1.85
N PRO A 39 -2.54 0.67 -0.52
CA PRO A 39 -3.84 0.91 0.09
C PRO A 39 -4.53 2.15 -0.49
N VAL A 40 -5.71 1.98 -1.08
CA VAL A 40 -6.53 3.11 -1.55
C VAL A 40 -7.58 3.40 -0.50
N LEU A 41 -7.64 4.67 -0.08
CA LEU A 41 -8.53 5.16 0.98
C LEU A 41 -9.43 6.27 0.44
N SER A 42 -10.68 6.30 0.88
CA SER A 42 -11.55 7.46 0.65
C SER A 42 -11.07 8.69 1.40
N ARG A 43 -11.54 9.88 0.99
CA ARG A 43 -11.16 11.15 1.61
C ARG A 43 -11.44 11.17 3.10
N LYS A 44 -12.55 10.56 3.51
CA LYS A 44 -12.94 10.42 4.90
C LYS A 44 -11.85 9.67 5.69
N LEU A 45 -11.46 8.47 5.24
CA LEU A 45 -10.41 7.69 5.91
C LEU A 45 -9.06 8.40 5.88
N VAL A 46 -8.73 9.08 4.78
CA VAL A 46 -7.51 9.90 4.71
C VAL A 46 -7.52 10.96 5.81
N ASP A 47 -8.62 11.71 5.96
CA ASP A 47 -8.67 12.79 6.96
C ASP A 47 -8.72 12.25 8.40
N GLU A 48 -9.33 11.10 8.64
CA GLU A 48 -9.34 10.41 9.94
C GLU A 48 -7.95 9.85 10.33
N THR A 49 -7.18 9.35 9.35
CA THR A 49 -5.89 8.67 9.59
C THR A 49 -4.67 9.56 9.41
N ARG A 50 -4.83 10.73 8.79
CA ARG A 50 -3.74 11.63 8.38
C ARG A 50 -2.68 11.85 9.44
N ALA A 51 -3.10 12.19 10.66
CA ALA A 51 -2.18 12.52 11.75
C ALA A 51 -1.27 11.34 12.13
N ALA A 52 -1.79 10.11 12.07
CA ALA A 52 -1.05 8.90 12.41
C ALA A 52 -0.19 8.36 11.24
N PHE A 53 -0.59 8.63 9.99
CA PHE A 53 -0.01 8.00 8.81
C PHE A 53 0.98 8.90 8.09
N GLN A 54 0.70 10.21 8.00
CA GLN A 54 1.55 11.17 7.30
C GLN A 54 3.02 11.20 7.76
N PRO A 55 3.38 10.89 9.02
CA PRO A 55 4.78 10.76 9.42
C PRO A 55 5.53 9.57 8.79
N PHE A 56 4.82 8.57 8.27
CA PHE A 56 5.38 7.28 7.82
C PHE A 56 5.20 7.02 6.33
N GLY A 57 4.65 7.99 5.60
CA GLY A 57 4.36 7.83 4.18
C GLY A 57 3.60 9.00 3.58
N THR A 58 3.33 8.86 2.30
CA THR A 58 2.76 9.92 1.47
C THR A 58 1.43 9.47 0.87
N TYR A 59 0.46 10.39 0.81
CA TYR A 59 -0.78 10.18 0.08
C TYR A 59 -0.67 10.75 -1.34
N ILE A 60 -1.04 9.95 -2.34
CA ILE A 60 -1.13 10.39 -3.73
C ILE A 60 -2.57 10.27 -4.22
N PRO A 61 -3.11 11.29 -4.92
CA PRO A 61 -4.45 11.22 -5.49
C PRO A 61 -4.61 10.04 -6.46
N VAL A 62 -5.81 9.46 -6.48
CA VAL A 62 -6.22 8.44 -7.44
C VAL A 62 -7.31 9.02 -8.33
N HIS A 63 -7.06 9.05 -9.64
CA HIS A 63 -8.02 9.49 -10.64
C HIS A 63 -8.66 8.29 -11.32
N VAL A 64 -10.00 8.34 -11.42
CA VAL A 64 -10.79 7.36 -12.17
C VAL A 64 -11.51 8.08 -13.31
N PRO A 65 -11.11 7.84 -14.58
CA PRO A 65 -11.81 8.40 -15.73
C PRO A 65 -13.29 7.98 -15.67
N ASP A 66 -14.20 8.92 -15.94
CA ASP A 66 -15.65 8.69 -16.03
C ASP A 66 -16.45 8.56 -14.71
N GLY A 67 -15.95 9.15 -13.62
CA GLY A 67 -16.84 9.65 -12.56
C GLY A 67 -16.78 8.94 -11.21
N GLY A 68 -15.61 8.44 -10.81
CA GLY A 68 -15.33 8.36 -9.38
C GLY A 68 -15.06 9.77 -8.82
N PRO A 69 -15.45 10.09 -7.58
CA PRO A 69 -14.95 11.31 -6.96
C PRO A 69 -13.42 11.24 -6.90
N ASP A 70 -12.73 12.35 -7.18
CA ASP A 70 -11.27 12.55 -6.98
C ASP A 70 -10.88 12.50 -5.47
N ASP A 71 -11.70 11.85 -4.66
CA ASP A 71 -11.64 11.80 -3.21
C ASP A 71 -10.81 10.62 -2.73
N PHE A 72 -10.35 9.73 -3.60
CA PHE A 72 -9.51 8.61 -3.22
C PHE A 72 -8.03 8.98 -3.25
N CYS A 73 -7.30 8.52 -2.25
CA CYS A 73 -5.85 8.61 -2.22
C CYS A 73 -5.26 7.22 -1.99
N ALA A 74 -4.18 6.91 -2.71
CA ALA A 74 -3.33 5.80 -2.36
C ALA A 74 -2.35 6.26 -1.27
N TYR A 75 -2.25 5.50 -0.19
CA TYR A 75 -1.23 5.69 0.82
C TYR A 75 0.01 4.87 0.46
N ILE A 76 1.16 5.54 0.38
CA ILE A 76 2.44 4.96 0.01
C ILE A 76 3.33 4.98 1.25
N PRO A 77 3.51 3.83 1.95
CA PRO A 77 4.42 3.75 3.09
C PRO A 77 5.86 3.98 2.64
N GLU A 78 6.56 4.81 3.39
CA GLU A 78 8.00 5.06 3.22
C GLU A 78 8.84 4.17 4.14
N VAL A 79 8.21 3.57 5.16
CA VAL A 79 8.85 2.63 6.06
C VAL A 79 9.08 1.29 5.34
N VAL A 80 10.36 0.95 5.18
CA VAL A 80 10.81 -0.34 4.64
C VAL A 80 11.60 -1.06 5.73
N ALA A 81 11.27 -2.32 5.99
CA ALA A 81 11.87 -3.11 7.06
C ALA A 81 12.42 -4.46 6.57
N ASP A 82 13.55 -4.86 7.14
CA ASP A 82 14.09 -6.22 7.06
C ASP A 82 13.68 -6.98 8.34
N CYS A 83 12.43 -7.42 8.35
CA CYS A 83 11.82 -8.09 9.50
C CYS A 83 11.27 -9.48 9.17
N LEU A 84 11.49 -9.99 7.96
CA LEU A 84 11.03 -11.31 7.55
C LEU A 84 11.93 -12.40 8.14
N ASP A 85 11.32 -13.44 8.72
CA ASP A 85 12.02 -14.68 9.03
C ASP A 85 12.04 -15.56 7.77
N HIS A 86 13.17 -15.57 7.07
CA HIS A 86 13.31 -16.32 5.82
C HIS A 86 13.25 -17.84 5.99
N GLU A 87 13.52 -18.38 7.19
CA GLU A 87 13.43 -19.82 7.43
C GLU A 87 11.99 -20.25 7.70
N ALA A 88 11.21 -19.41 8.39
CA ALA A 88 9.82 -19.69 8.74
C ALA A 88 8.79 -19.22 7.69
N SER A 89 9.20 -18.33 6.79
CA SER A 89 8.37 -17.80 5.70
C SER A 89 8.46 -18.66 4.44
N SER A 90 7.45 -18.55 3.58
CA SER A 90 7.57 -19.04 2.21
C SER A 90 8.57 -18.20 1.42
N ALA A 91 9.24 -18.82 0.44
CA ALA A 91 10.00 -18.04 -0.54
C ALA A 91 9.04 -17.16 -1.37
N PRO A 92 9.46 -15.95 -1.76
CA PRO A 92 8.69 -15.13 -2.68
C PRO A 92 8.56 -15.80 -4.06
N ASP A 93 7.45 -15.55 -4.75
CA ASP A 93 7.27 -15.97 -6.14
C ASP A 93 7.96 -15.01 -7.14
N GLU A 94 7.75 -15.22 -8.44
CA GLU A 94 8.33 -14.34 -9.48
C GLU A 94 7.84 -12.89 -9.41
N ALA A 95 6.68 -12.64 -8.81
CA ALA A 95 6.12 -11.31 -8.57
C ALA A 95 6.58 -10.71 -7.23
N GLY A 96 7.25 -11.49 -6.39
CA GLY A 96 7.66 -11.10 -5.04
C GLY A 96 6.65 -11.45 -3.96
N GLU A 97 5.51 -12.05 -4.31
CA GLU A 97 4.43 -12.37 -3.36
C GLU A 97 4.89 -13.46 -2.39
N ILE A 98 4.63 -13.25 -1.10
CA ILE A 98 4.98 -14.17 -0.02
C ILE A 98 3.67 -14.74 0.54
N GLU A 99 3.32 -15.97 0.15
CA GLU A 99 2.09 -16.65 0.60
C GLU A 99 2.00 -16.76 2.13
N ARG A 100 3.13 -17.03 2.79
CA ARG A 100 3.24 -17.11 4.25
C ARG A 100 4.38 -16.24 4.74
N ALA A 101 4.06 -15.04 5.22
CA ALA A 101 5.02 -14.17 5.87
C ALA A 101 5.04 -14.40 7.39
N VAL A 102 6.21 -14.72 7.93
CA VAL A 102 6.48 -14.77 9.37
C VAL A 102 7.51 -13.70 9.70
N PHE A 103 7.21 -12.85 10.67
CA PHE A 103 8.07 -11.72 11.03
C PHE A 103 8.85 -11.98 12.32
N VAL A 104 10.08 -11.51 12.36
CA VAL A 104 10.92 -11.45 13.57
C VAL A 104 10.38 -10.30 14.43
N PRO A 105 9.77 -10.58 15.61
CA PRO A 105 9.00 -9.57 16.34
C PRO A 105 9.78 -8.29 16.68
N ASP A 106 11.04 -8.43 17.11
CA ASP A 106 11.89 -7.31 17.52
C ASP A 106 12.35 -6.41 16.35
N ARG A 107 12.07 -6.81 15.10
CA ARG A 107 12.43 -6.04 13.90
C ARG A 107 11.23 -5.37 13.24
N ILE A 108 10.02 -5.62 13.73
CA ILE A 108 8.81 -5.01 13.19
C ILE A 108 8.82 -3.51 13.55
N PRO A 109 8.63 -2.60 12.59
CA PRO A 109 8.55 -1.16 12.87
C PRO A 109 7.18 -0.82 13.46
N SER A 110 6.96 -1.17 14.73
CA SER A 110 5.67 -1.08 15.42
C SER A 110 5.14 0.34 15.62
N ASP A 111 6.00 1.35 15.50
CA ASP A 111 5.62 2.75 15.62
C ASP A 111 4.88 3.26 14.37
N ALA A 112 5.06 2.59 13.23
CA ALA A 112 4.40 2.90 11.97
C ALA A 112 3.06 2.13 11.84
N PRO A 113 2.05 2.64 11.13
CA PRO A 113 0.81 1.91 10.91
C PRO A 113 0.97 0.72 9.96
N CYS A 114 1.93 0.80 9.04
CA CYS A 114 2.26 -0.25 8.10
C CYS A 114 3.66 -0.03 7.52
N PHE A 115 4.20 -1.06 6.87
CA PHE A 115 5.53 -1.07 6.27
C PHE A 115 5.58 -1.94 5.02
N ARG A 116 6.68 -1.83 4.27
CA ARG A 116 7.03 -2.70 3.13
C ARG A 116 8.28 -3.52 3.46
N LEU A 117 8.51 -4.62 2.75
CA LEU A 117 9.71 -5.43 2.93
C LEU A 117 10.85 -4.96 2.02
N THR A 118 12.09 -5.23 2.42
CA THR A 118 13.26 -4.98 1.56
C THR A 118 13.20 -5.78 0.25
N ASP A 119 12.74 -7.04 0.33
CA ASP A 119 12.68 -7.98 -0.78
C ASP A 119 11.35 -7.95 -1.54
N ASN A 120 10.35 -7.29 -0.96
CA ASN A 120 9.06 -7.00 -1.58
C ASN A 120 8.63 -5.58 -1.20
N LYS A 121 8.91 -4.65 -2.12
CA LYS A 121 8.59 -3.22 -1.96
C LYS A 121 7.21 -2.86 -2.49
N THR A 122 6.51 -3.82 -3.09
CA THR A 122 5.16 -3.61 -3.59
C THR A 122 4.18 -3.78 -2.43
N ASP A 123 4.21 -4.90 -1.71
CA ASP A 123 3.20 -5.23 -0.72
C ASP A 123 3.33 -4.45 0.59
N VAL A 124 2.18 -4.01 1.09
CA VAL A 124 2.04 -3.29 2.35
C VAL A 124 1.56 -4.24 3.45
N TYR A 125 2.32 -4.30 4.54
CA TYR A 125 2.01 -5.06 5.74
C TYR A 125 1.54 -4.14 6.85
N TRP A 126 0.35 -4.40 7.39
CA TRP A 126 -0.27 -3.59 8.43
C TRP A 126 0.15 -4.04 9.83
N ASN A 127 0.42 -3.08 10.70
CA ASN A 127 0.53 -3.30 12.14
C ASN A 127 -0.85 -3.16 12.77
N GLY A 128 -1.37 -4.23 13.40
CA GLY A 128 -2.70 -4.25 14.03
C GLY A 128 -3.15 -5.65 14.44
#